data_AF-A0A5N6JBE6-F1
#
_entry.id   AF-A0A5N6JBE6-F1
#
_cell.length_a   1.000
_cell.length_b   1.000
_cell.length_c   1.000
_cell.angle_alpha   90.00
_cell.angle_beta   90.00
_cell.angle_gamma   90.00
#
_symmetry.space_group_name_H-M   'P 1'
#
loop_
_entity.id
_entity.type
_entity.pdbx_description
1 polymer ?
#
loop_
_entity_poly.entity_id
_entity_poly.type
_entity_poly.pdbx_seq_one_letter_code
_entity_poly.pdbx_strand_id
1 'polypeptide(L)'
;MAVRRLASTLLALAACANAKLIVPGARWYDTDGNLFNAHAGGLCVDQETGKFYWFGEYKVEGQVEGGGVSVYSSDDLATWESHGLALEPIENHTYISPHNRIQRPKVLYSEETGQYHMWWHADDDKYSWLLQGLATSDNIAGPYTFVDATSPLGNWSQDFGAFTDYKSGNSYALYSNGDSVEGRDVYLSKFNSNLTAVEEVTYRFPKYDFEAPTILQTENSYYALMSHKTGYRPNNVVALRADKLEGPWSQPFFASPAYTRTFSTQSGFSWRIQGTKKTTYLYMADQWDMNTLWESRNVWLPIEIDDREGSLKVVWHDVYDLNVKTGEWKPIKGETYISKHAKTSGDAHLQEATFASEHRIATGIYGNDSTITFTVQGQGQDQWVSFYHQNIDDMGFGDQPMGQPDRINGTWQLRRISSVVVNGDTENIHTLYQKDTHKGIILSTPLLLPLKKGENTITVGGLWNGFDYKGADLDRIVVYPPEGVKKRWFW
;
A
#
# COMPACT_ATOMS: atom_id res chain seq x y z
N MET A 1 17.51 41.80 -51.91
CA MET A 1 18.33 40.96 -51.01
C MET A 1 18.47 41.67 -49.67
N ALA A 2 17.76 41.21 -48.65
CA ALA A 2 18.14 41.37 -47.23
C ALA A 2 17.11 40.60 -46.40
N VAL A 3 17.53 39.44 -45.90
CA VAL A 3 16.76 38.54 -45.04
C VAL A 3 16.67 39.16 -43.64
N ARG A 4 15.45 39.33 -43.10
CA ARG A 4 15.25 39.54 -41.65
C ARG A 4 14.86 38.21 -41.01
N ARG A 5 15.78 37.62 -40.25
CA ARG A 5 15.50 36.53 -39.32
C ARG A 5 14.80 37.12 -38.09
N LEU A 6 13.58 36.69 -37.79
CA LEU A 6 13.03 36.76 -36.44
C LEU A 6 13.44 35.47 -35.72
N ALA A 7 14.28 35.60 -34.70
CA ALA A 7 14.52 34.54 -33.73
C ALA A 7 13.41 34.62 -32.68
N SER A 8 12.53 33.62 -32.66
CA SER A 8 11.57 33.42 -31.58
C SER A 8 12.25 32.68 -30.44
N THR A 9 12.58 33.40 -29.37
CA THR A 9 13.10 32.83 -28.12
C THR A 9 11.94 32.17 -27.38
N LEU A 10 11.79 30.85 -27.49
CA LEU A 10 10.93 30.07 -26.59
C LEU A 10 11.63 29.99 -25.22
N LEU A 11 11.16 30.79 -24.25
CA LEU A 11 11.43 30.52 -22.84
C LEU A 11 10.65 29.27 -22.43
N ALA A 12 11.33 28.13 -22.38
CA ALA A 12 10.85 26.98 -21.64
C ALA A 12 10.96 27.31 -20.13
N LEU A 13 9.84 27.72 -19.53
CA LEU A 13 9.68 27.68 -18.08
C LEU A 13 9.64 26.20 -17.69
N ALA A 14 10.80 25.63 -17.37
CA ALA A 14 10.86 24.37 -16.64
C ALA A 14 10.29 24.64 -15.25
N ALA A 15 9.01 24.34 -15.05
CA ALA A 15 8.45 24.19 -13.72
C ALA A 15 9.25 23.08 -13.04
N CYS A 16 10.16 23.45 -12.14
CA CYS A 16 10.77 22.50 -11.22
C CYS A 16 9.66 22.07 -10.26
N ALA A 17 8.88 21.06 -10.64
CA ALA A 17 8.13 20.28 -9.67
C ALA A 17 9.16 19.76 -8.65
N ASN A 18 9.03 20.20 -7.39
CA ASN A 18 9.76 19.56 -6.31
C ASN A 18 9.21 18.14 -6.23
N ALA A 19 10.04 17.14 -6.55
CA ALA A 19 9.65 15.74 -6.39
C ALA A 19 9.20 15.50 -4.95
N LYS A 20 7.95 15.08 -4.78
CA LYS A 20 7.42 14.63 -3.50
C LYS A 20 7.98 13.25 -3.16
N LEU A 21 8.17 12.99 -1.88
CA LEU A 21 8.71 11.73 -1.40
C LEU A 21 7.58 10.70 -1.28
N ILE A 22 7.89 9.44 -1.55
CA ILE A 22 6.99 8.34 -1.21
C ILE A 22 7.30 7.94 0.23
N VAL A 23 6.26 7.96 1.07
CA VAL A 23 6.34 7.68 2.51
C VAL A 23 5.33 6.57 2.84
N PRO A 24 5.74 5.29 2.76
CA PRO A 24 4.84 4.16 2.92
C PRO A 24 4.20 4.15 4.31
N GLY A 25 2.89 3.90 4.39
CA GLY A 25 2.16 3.84 5.66
C GLY A 25 1.74 5.20 6.23
N ALA A 26 2.12 6.32 5.60
CA ALA A 26 1.65 7.65 5.98
C ALA A 26 0.19 7.90 5.57
N ARG A 27 -0.45 8.89 6.22
CA ARG A 27 -1.64 9.54 5.65
C ARG A 27 -1.21 10.35 4.45
N TRP A 28 -1.52 9.87 3.25
CA TRP A 28 -1.32 10.62 2.03
C TRP A 28 -2.49 11.57 1.81
N TYR A 29 -2.20 12.75 1.30
CA TYR A 29 -3.20 13.76 0.98
C TYR A 29 -3.09 14.09 -0.50
N ASP A 30 -4.24 14.26 -1.14
CA ASP A 30 -4.30 14.75 -2.51
C ASP A 30 -3.93 16.24 -2.59
N THR A 31 -3.91 16.77 -3.81
CA THR A 31 -3.57 18.17 -4.08
C THR A 31 -4.57 19.18 -3.51
N ASP A 32 -5.79 18.75 -3.17
CA ASP A 32 -6.81 19.57 -2.50
C ASP A 32 -6.74 19.48 -0.97
N GLY A 33 -5.83 18.64 -0.44
CA GLY A 33 -5.63 18.43 0.99
C GLY A 33 -6.59 17.42 1.61
N ASN A 34 -7.33 16.65 0.82
CA ASN A 34 -8.17 15.56 1.31
C ASN A 34 -7.35 14.29 1.49
N LEU A 35 -7.75 13.42 2.41
CA LEU A 35 -7.10 12.13 2.60
C LEU A 35 -7.23 11.29 1.32
N PHE A 36 -6.11 10.77 0.82
CA PHE A 36 -6.07 9.85 -0.30
C PHE A 36 -6.80 8.55 0.07
N ASN A 37 -7.94 8.32 -0.57
CA ASN A 37 -8.84 7.23 -0.26
C ASN A 37 -9.06 6.40 -1.52
N ALA A 38 -8.12 5.49 -1.79
CA ALA A 38 -8.15 4.53 -2.88
C ALA A 38 -7.35 3.29 -2.46
N HIS A 39 -8.07 2.25 -2.03
CA HIS A 39 -7.50 1.03 -1.44
C HIS A 39 -7.62 -0.17 -2.38
N ALA A 40 -6.78 -1.18 -2.18
CA ALA A 40 -6.77 -2.44 -2.94
C ALA A 40 -6.71 -2.26 -4.47
N GLY A 41 -6.16 -1.12 -4.88
CA GLY A 41 -6.38 -0.54 -6.19
C GLY A 41 -5.58 -1.16 -7.33
N GLY A 42 -5.56 -0.46 -8.45
CA GLY A 42 -4.75 -0.78 -9.62
C GLY A 42 -4.37 0.47 -10.38
N LEU A 43 -3.22 0.41 -11.06
CA LEU A 43 -2.72 1.49 -11.90
C LEU A 43 -3.11 1.24 -13.36
N CYS A 44 -3.65 2.26 -14.01
CA CYS A 44 -3.79 2.34 -15.46
C CYS A 44 -3.00 3.55 -15.96
N VAL A 45 -2.51 3.49 -17.19
CA VAL A 45 -1.79 4.60 -17.82
C VAL A 45 -2.63 5.13 -18.96
N ASP A 46 -2.82 6.45 -18.97
CA ASP A 46 -3.49 7.12 -20.07
C ASP A 46 -2.65 7.00 -21.35
N GLN A 47 -3.27 6.52 -22.41
CA GLN A 47 -2.56 6.17 -23.65
C GLN A 47 -2.03 7.40 -24.40
N GLU A 48 -2.65 8.57 -24.23
CA GLU A 48 -2.27 9.80 -24.93
C GLU A 48 -1.18 10.57 -24.17
N THR A 49 -1.35 10.72 -22.87
CA THR A 49 -0.51 11.59 -22.03
C THR A 49 0.60 10.83 -21.31
N GLY A 50 0.44 9.53 -21.10
CA GLY A 50 1.30 8.72 -20.24
C GLY A 50 1.14 9.01 -18.74
N LYS A 51 0.11 9.77 -18.34
CA LYS A 51 -0.19 10.06 -16.93
C LYS A 51 -0.70 8.79 -16.25
N PHE A 52 -0.31 8.61 -14.98
CA PHE A 52 -0.75 7.48 -14.18
C PHE A 52 -2.12 7.76 -13.56
N TYR A 53 -3.00 6.75 -13.54
CA TYR A 53 -4.29 6.78 -12.86
C TYR A 53 -4.39 5.61 -11.90
N TRP A 54 -4.60 5.90 -10.62
CA TRP A 54 -4.82 4.91 -9.57
C TRP A 54 -6.30 4.83 -9.24
N PHE A 55 -6.88 3.65 -9.44
CA PHE A 55 -8.27 3.34 -9.10
C PHE A 55 -8.27 2.49 -7.84
N GLY A 56 -9.11 2.81 -6.87
CA GLY A 56 -9.20 2.03 -5.64
C GLY A 56 -10.57 2.08 -5.00
N GLU A 57 -10.78 1.20 -4.04
CA GLU A 57 -11.97 1.20 -3.20
C GLU A 57 -12.04 2.51 -2.43
N TYR A 58 -13.18 3.19 -2.52
CA TYR A 58 -13.47 4.34 -1.67
C TYR A 58 -14.08 3.83 -0.36
N LYS A 59 -13.37 3.98 0.76
CA LYS A 59 -13.81 3.55 2.08
C LYS A 59 -14.47 4.71 2.83
N VAL A 60 -15.79 4.66 2.95
CA VAL A 60 -16.59 5.67 3.66
C VAL A 60 -16.34 5.56 5.16
N GLU A 61 -16.17 6.70 5.84
CA GLU A 61 -16.00 6.72 7.29
C GLU A 61 -17.21 6.09 8.01
N GLY A 62 -16.92 5.21 8.98
CA GLY A 62 -17.93 4.48 9.73
C GLY A 62 -18.59 3.32 8.97
N GLN A 63 -18.20 3.06 7.72
CA GLN A 63 -18.71 1.95 6.92
C GLN A 63 -17.60 0.96 6.57
N VAL A 64 -17.98 -0.30 6.37
CA VAL A 64 -17.04 -1.34 5.93
C VAL A 64 -16.82 -1.24 4.41
N GLU A 65 -17.88 -0.91 3.66
CA GLU A 65 -17.95 -0.88 2.20
C GLU A 65 -18.99 0.11 1.72
N GLY A 66 -19.19 0.19 0.40
CA GLY A 66 -20.32 0.90 -0.20
C GLY A 66 -19.96 2.22 -0.86
N GLY A 67 -18.67 2.60 -0.89
CA GLY A 67 -18.24 3.88 -1.44
C GLY A 67 -17.99 3.91 -2.94
N GLY A 68 -18.03 2.77 -3.64
CA GLY A 68 -17.66 2.68 -5.06
C GLY A 68 -16.16 2.73 -5.29
N VAL A 69 -15.77 3.23 -6.47
CA VAL A 69 -14.36 3.29 -6.90
C VAL A 69 -13.92 4.74 -7.08
N SER A 70 -12.93 5.18 -6.30
CA SER A 70 -12.28 6.48 -6.47
C SER A 70 -11.16 6.41 -7.52
N VAL A 71 -10.83 7.55 -8.10
CA VAL A 71 -9.73 7.67 -9.07
C VAL A 71 -8.88 8.91 -8.82
N TYR A 72 -7.57 8.71 -8.89
CA TYR A 72 -6.58 9.78 -8.76
C TYR A 72 -5.59 9.71 -9.92
N SER A 73 -5.08 10.86 -10.37
CA SER A 73 -4.02 10.92 -11.39
C SER A 73 -2.72 11.47 -10.83
N SER A 74 -1.59 11.04 -11.40
CA SER A 74 -0.25 11.49 -11.00
C SER A 74 0.74 11.43 -12.16
N ASP A 75 1.70 12.36 -12.17
CA ASP A 75 2.85 12.34 -13.09
C ASP A 75 4.09 11.66 -12.48
N ASP A 76 4.11 11.47 -11.15
CA ASP A 76 5.30 11.06 -10.39
C ASP A 76 5.07 9.91 -9.40
N LEU A 77 3.82 9.42 -9.29
CA LEU A 77 3.36 8.42 -8.32
C LEU A 77 3.44 8.85 -6.85
N ALA A 78 3.64 10.15 -6.57
CA ALA A 78 3.73 10.70 -5.22
C ALA A 78 2.72 11.84 -5.00
N THR A 79 2.46 12.65 -6.03
CA THR A 79 1.53 13.76 -6.02
C THR A 79 0.24 13.35 -6.72
N TRP A 80 -0.88 13.31 -5.99
CA TRP A 80 -2.15 12.77 -6.49
C TRP A 80 -3.21 13.87 -6.63
N GLU A 81 -3.79 13.96 -7.81
CA GLU A 81 -4.94 14.81 -8.14
C GLU A 81 -6.19 13.94 -8.15
N SER A 82 -7.21 14.30 -7.34
CA SER A 82 -8.46 13.55 -7.26
C SER A 82 -9.37 13.87 -8.45
N HIS A 83 -10.02 12.84 -8.99
CA HIS A 83 -11.07 12.97 -10.01
C HIS A 83 -12.45 12.53 -9.48
N GLY A 84 -12.58 12.34 -8.16
CA GLY A 84 -13.80 11.85 -7.53
C GLY A 84 -13.99 10.34 -7.70
N LEU A 85 -15.25 9.92 -7.89
CA LEU A 85 -15.62 8.52 -8.08
C LEU A 85 -15.64 8.18 -9.57
N ALA A 86 -14.80 7.23 -9.98
CA ALA A 86 -14.85 6.64 -11.32
C ALA A 86 -16.09 5.75 -11.48
N LEU A 87 -16.48 5.01 -10.43
CA LEU A 87 -17.71 4.22 -10.40
C LEU A 87 -18.50 4.60 -9.15
N GLU A 88 -19.61 5.29 -9.34
CA GLU A 88 -20.53 5.64 -8.25
C GLU A 88 -21.45 4.46 -7.92
N PRO A 89 -21.66 4.15 -6.63
CA PRO A 89 -22.64 3.16 -6.22
C PRO A 89 -24.06 3.69 -6.50
N ILE A 90 -24.96 2.80 -6.92
CA ILE A 90 -26.34 3.15 -7.29
C ILE A 90 -27.30 2.49 -6.29
N GLU A 91 -28.03 3.33 -5.56
CA GLU A 91 -29.03 2.89 -4.58
C GLU A 91 -30.04 1.89 -5.21
N ASN A 92 -30.31 0.78 -4.51
CA ASN A 92 -31.15 -0.34 -4.98
C ASN A 92 -30.67 -1.06 -6.26
N HIS A 93 -29.50 -0.75 -6.84
CA HIS A 93 -28.96 -1.55 -7.94
C HIS A 93 -28.51 -2.91 -7.44
N THR A 94 -28.87 -3.97 -8.16
CA THR A 94 -28.59 -5.36 -7.75
C THR A 94 -27.13 -5.58 -7.37
N TYR A 95 -26.19 -5.14 -8.21
CA TYR A 95 -24.76 -5.48 -8.06
C TYR A 95 -23.85 -4.36 -7.52
N ILE A 96 -24.27 -3.09 -7.60
CA ILE A 96 -23.43 -1.94 -7.24
C ILE A 96 -24.15 -0.99 -6.29
N SER A 97 -25.04 -1.52 -5.45
CA SER A 97 -25.60 -0.72 -4.36
C SER A 97 -24.53 -0.39 -3.31
N PRO A 98 -24.72 0.68 -2.51
CA PRO A 98 -23.86 0.95 -1.36
C PRO A 98 -23.84 -0.15 -0.28
N HIS A 99 -24.70 -1.17 -0.39
CA HIS A 99 -24.72 -2.32 0.52
C HIS A 99 -23.91 -3.52 0.03
N ASN A 100 -23.39 -3.44 -1.20
CA ASN A 100 -22.63 -4.51 -1.84
C ASN A 100 -21.12 -4.28 -1.74
N ARG A 101 -20.36 -5.30 -2.11
CA ARG A 101 -18.89 -5.27 -2.21
C ARG A 101 -18.48 -4.87 -3.64
N ILE A 102 -17.71 -3.79 -3.73
CA ILE A 102 -17.03 -3.36 -4.95
C ILE A 102 -15.55 -3.33 -4.61
N GLN A 103 -14.87 -4.46 -4.76
CA GLN A 103 -13.52 -4.66 -4.22
C GLN A 103 -12.47 -4.87 -5.31
N ARG A 104 -11.25 -4.40 -5.04
CA ARG A 104 -10.04 -4.57 -5.85
C ARG A 104 -10.18 -4.18 -7.32
N PRO A 105 -10.67 -2.97 -7.66
CA PRO A 105 -10.83 -2.56 -9.04
C PRO A 105 -9.50 -2.59 -9.81
N LYS A 106 -9.56 -2.97 -11.08
CA LYS A 106 -8.48 -2.93 -12.06
C LYS A 106 -9.04 -2.38 -13.36
N VAL A 107 -8.31 -1.46 -13.99
CA VAL A 107 -8.73 -0.82 -15.25
C VAL A 107 -7.74 -1.19 -16.35
N LEU A 108 -8.27 -1.66 -17.47
CA LEU A 108 -7.52 -2.00 -18.68
C LEU A 108 -8.10 -1.23 -19.88
N TYR A 109 -7.25 -0.83 -20.83
CA TYR A 109 -7.71 -0.21 -22.07
C TYR A 109 -7.91 -1.27 -23.15
N SER A 110 -9.06 -1.28 -23.81
CA SER A 110 -9.32 -2.14 -24.96
C SER A 110 -9.11 -1.37 -26.25
N GLU A 111 -8.08 -1.77 -27.02
CA GLU A 111 -7.84 -1.17 -28.35
C GLU A 111 -8.99 -1.44 -29.34
N GLU A 112 -9.68 -2.58 -29.18
CA GLU A 112 -10.75 -2.99 -30.09
C GLU A 112 -12.01 -2.13 -29.92
N THR A 113 -12.38 -1.80 -28.67
CA THR A 113 -13.55 -0.95 -28.38
C THR A 113 -13.19 0.53 -28.31
N GLY A 114 -11.92 0.87 -28.07
CA GLY A 114 -11.48 2.23 -27.77
C GLY A 114 -11.90 2.71 -26.38
N GLN A 115 -12.29 1.80 -25.48
CA GLN A 115 -12.81 2.13 -24.16
C GLN A 115 -11.91 1.58 -23.04
N TYR A 116 -12.04 2.17 -21.86
CA TYR A 116 -11.49 1.66 -20.62
C TYR A 116 -12.49 0.71 -19.96
N HIS A 117 -12.00 -0.46 -19.56
CA HIS A 117 -12.78 -1.54 -18.95
C HIS A 117 -12.32 -1.70 -17.50
N MET A 118 -13.21 -1.42 -16.56
CA MET A 118 -13.01 -1.64 -15.14
C MET A 118 -13.56 -3.00 -14.74
N TRP A 119 -12.71 -3.83 -14.15
CA TRP A 119 -13.04 -5.12 -13.58
C TRP A 119 -12.79 -5.14 -12.09
N TRP A 120 -13.64 -5.82 -11.33
CA TRP A 120 -13.52 -5.90 -9.87
C TRP A 120 -14.18 -7.16 -9.31
N HIS A 121 -13.96 -7.43 -8.03
CA HIS A 121 -14.70 -8.43 -7.27
C HIS A 121 -16.06 -7.87 -6.86
N ALA A 122 -17.13 -8.37 -7.48
CA ALA A 122 -18.51 -8.01 -7.17
C ALA A 122 -19.14 -9.02 -6.22
N ASP A 123 -19.65 -8.55 -5.08
CA ASP A 123 -20.27 -9.44 -4.09
C ASP A 123 -21.39 -8.78 -3.28
N ASP A 124 -22.14 -9.61 -2.55
CA ASP A 124 -23.08 -9.15 -1.51
C ASP A 124 -22.38 -8.95 -0.16
N ASP A 125 -23.15 -8.49 0.83
CA ASP A 125 -22.67 -8.26 2.19
C ASP A 125 -22.14 -9.52 2.89
N LYS A 126 -22.44 -10.72 2.35
CA LYS A 126 -22.14 -12.04 2.90
C LYS A 126 -21.09 -12.82 2.12
N TYR A 127 -20.53 -12.26 1.06
CA TYR A 127 -19.60 -12.95 0.16
C TYR A 127 -20.21 -14.21 -0.50
N SER A 128 -21.47 -14.13 -0.92
CA SER A 128 -22.21 -15.28 -1.48
C SER A 128 -22.27 -15.32 -3.00
N TRP A 129 -22.04 -14.19 -3.69
CA TRP A 129 -22.12 -14.12 -5.15
C TRP A 129 -20.84 -14.59 -5.83
N LEU A 130 -19.68 -14.15 -5.32
CA LEU A 130 -18.36 -14.47 -5.87
C LEU A 130 -18.28 -14.22 -7.39
N LEU A 131 -18.56 -12.99 -7.83
CA LEU A 131 -18.64 -12.59 -9.24
C LEU A 131 -17.52 -11.61 -9.63
N GLN A 132 -17.32 -11.48 -10.94
CA GLN A 132 -16.53 -10.40 -11.55
C GLN A 132 -17.47 -9.34 -12.09
N GLY A 133 -17.36 -8.11 -11.61
CA GLY A 133 -18.06 -6.97 -12.18
C GLY A 133 -17.31 -6.38 -13.37
N LEU A 134 -18.05 -5.88 -14.35
CA LEU A 134 -17.54 -5.13 -15.50
C LEU A 134 -18.28 -3.80 -15.64
N ALA A 135 -17.52 -2.73 -15.85
CA ALA A 135 -18.01 -1.40 -16.21
C ALA A 135 -17.10 -0.78 -17.27
N THR A 136 -17.63 0.07 -18.15
CA THR A 136 -16.85 0.70 -19.22
C THR A 136 -16.98 2.22 -19.25
N SER A 137 -15.98 2.89 -19.81
CA SER A 137 -15.94 4.34 -20.01
C SER A 137 -15.10 4.69 -21.22
N ASP A 138 -15.49 5.74 -21.96
CA ASP A 138 -14.65 6.34 -23.00
C ASP A 138 -13.48 7.15 -22.40
N ASN A 139 -13.61 7.59 -21.14
CA ASN A 139 -12.62 8.40 -20.43
C ASN A 139 -11.96 7.59 -19.31
N ILE A 140 -10.64 7.65 -19.18
CA ILE A 140 -9.91 6.89 -18.15
C ILE A 140 -10.40 7.18 -16.73
N ALA A 141 -10.66 8.45 -16.41
CA ALA A 141 -11.16 8.87 -15.09
C ALA A 141 -12.66 8.56 -14.88
N GLY A 142 -13.38 8.07 -15.89
CA GLY A 142 -14.82 7.84 -15.83
C GLY A 142 -15.66 9.06 -16.26
N PRO A 143 -16.94 9.09 -15.86
CA PRO A 143 -17.62 8.07 -15.08
C PRO A 143 -17.78 6.74 -15.85
N TYR A 144 -17.65 5.63 -15.15
CA TYR A 144 -17.84 4.29 -15.68
C TYR A 144 -19.31 3.87 -15.58
N THR A 145 -19.79 3.19 -16.61
CA THR A 145 -21.15 2.64 -16.68
C THR A 145 -21.11 1.13 -16.44
N PHE A 146 -21.87 0.64 -15.46
CA PHE A 146 -22.02 -0.78 -15.19
C PHE A 146 -22.51 -1.53 -16.44
N VAL A 147 -21.89 -2.68 -16.72
CA VAL A 147 -22.26 -3.56 -17.83
C VAL A 147 -22.84 -4.87 -17.31
N ASP A 148 -22.07 -5.61 -16.50
CA ASP A 148 -22.48 -6.94 -16.02
C ASP A 148 -21.74 -7.35 -14.73
N ALA A 149 -22.25 -8.38 -14.05
CA ALA A 149 -21.57 -9.09 -12.98
C ALA A 149 -21.68 -10.60 -13.24
N THR A 150 -20.55 -11.27 -13.53
CA THR A 150 -20.54 -12.60 -14.12
C THR A 150 -19.59 -13.58 -13.44
N SER A 151 -19.91 -14.88 -13.56
CA SER A 151 -19.05 -15.98 -13.11
C SER A 151 -18.03 -16.31 -14.21
N PRO A 152 -16.72 -16.10 -14.00
CA PRO A 152 -15.70 -16.36 -15.02
C PRO A 152 -15.67 -17.83 -15.43
N LEU A 153 -16.05 -18.14 -16.67
CA LEU A 153 -16.13 -19.52 -17.20
C LEU A 153 -16.99 -20.46 -16.34
N GLY A 154 -18.02 -19.92 -15.68
CA GLY A 154 -18.86 -20.68 -14.74
C GLY A 154 -18.20 -21.01 -13.40
N ASN A 155 -17.02 -20.44 -13.12
CA ASN A 155 -16.31 -20.55 -11.86
C ASN A 155 -16.64 -19.38 -10.92
N TRP A 156 -16.21 -19.44 -9.65
CA TRP A 156 -16.33 -18.34 -8.70
C TRP A 156 -15.16 -17.37 -8.80
N SER A 157 -15.36 -16.15 -8.33
CA SER A 157 -14.34 -15.11 -8.25
C SER A 157 -14.53 -14.27 -6.99
N GLN A 158 -13.53 -14.27 -6.13
CA GLN A 158 -13.45 -13.38 -4.97
C GLN A 158 -12.35 -12.36 -5.26
N ASP A 159 -11.29 -12.32 -4.43
CA ASP A 159 -10.17 -11.41 -4.59
C ASP A 159 -9.64 -11.36 -6.02
N PHE A 160 -9.68 -10.17 -6.61
CA PHE A 160 -9.44 -9.94 -8.03
C PHE A 160 -8.14 -9.16 -8.29
N GLY A 161 -7.46 -9.54 -9.37
CA GLY A 161 -6.31 -8.87 -9.94
C GLY A 161 -6.36 -8.92 -11.47
N ALA A 162 -5.56 -8.08 -12.12
CA ALA A 162 -5.42 -8.09 -13.58
C ALA A 162 -3.96 -7.82 -13.96
N PHE A 163 -3.54 -8.40 -15.07
CA PHE A 163 -2.18 -8.32 -15.58
C PHE A 163 -2.21 -8.26 -17.10
N THR A 164 -1.39 -7.40 -17.70
CA THR A 164 -1.18 -7.38 -19.16
C THR A 164 0.26 -7.72 -19.45
N ASP A 165 0.48 -8.76 -20.26
CA ASP A 165 1.80 -9.16 -20.72
C ASP A 165 2.28 -8.14 -21.75
N TYR A 166 3.31 -7.36 -21.39
CA TYR A 166 3.80 -6.27 -22.25
C TYR A 166 4.46 -6.78 -23.54
N LYS A 167 4.81 -8.07 -23.63
CA LYS A 167 5.41 -8.66 -24.83
C LYS A 167 4.37 -9.14 -25.82
N SER A 168 3.29 -9.76 -25.33
CA SER A 168 2.24 -10.33 -26.18
C SER A 168 1.04 -9.41 -26.39
N GLY A 169 0.84 -8.43 -25.50
CA GLY A 169 -0.33 -7.55 -25.48
C GLY A 169 -1.58 -8.21 -24.88
N ASN A 170 -1.52 -9.48 -24.48
CA ASN A 170 -2.66 -10.17 -23.89
C ASN A 170 -2.87 -9.76 -22.43
N SER A 171 -4.13 -9.55 -22.05
CA SER A 171 -4.52 -9.31 -20.67
C SER A 171 -5.09 -10.56 -20.01
N TYR A 172 -4.92 -10.65 -18.70
CA TYR A 172 -5.31 -11.78 -17.87
C TYR A 172 -5.98 -11.30 -16.58
N ALA A 173 -7.04 -11.99 -16.18
CA ALA A 173 -7.64 -11.91 -14.86
C ALA A 173 -6.92 -12.87 -13.90
N LEU A 174 -6.72 -12.41 -12.67
CA LEU A 174 -6.32 -13.25 -11.55
C LEU A 174 -7.44 -13.24 -10.51
N TYR A 175 -7.87 -14.41 -10.04
CA TYR A 175 -8.94 -14.46 -9.06
C TYR A 175 -8.87 -15.69 -8.16
N SER A 176 -9.13 -15.50 -6.87
CA SER A 176 -9.36 -16.60 -5.95
C SER A 176 -10.80 -17.11 -6.08
N ASN A 177 -11.01 -18.41 -5.87
CA ASN A 177 -12.25 -19.10 -6.25
C ASN A 177 -13.19 -19.37 -5.04
N GLY A 178 -13.13 -18.52 -4.00
CA GLY A 178 -13.91 -18.64 -2.75
C GLY A 178 -13.23 -19.43 -1.62
N ASP A 179 -13.96 -19.69 -0.52
CA ASP A 179 -13.42 -20.31 0.72
C ASP A 179 -13.77 -21.80 0.89
N SER A 180 -14.34 -22.44 -0.13
CA SER A 180 -14.64 -23.87 -0.09
C SER A 180 -13.39 -24.72 -0.33
N VAL A 181 -13.44 -26.00 0.07
CA VAL A 181 -12.35 -26.96 -0.17
C VAL A 181 -12.05 -27.09 -1.67
N GLU A 182 -13.10 -27.03 -2.49
CA GLU A 182 -13.04 -27.08 -3.95
C GLU A 182 -12.64 -25.74 -4.59
N GLY A 183 -12.82 -24.62 -3.87
CA GLY A 183 -12.70 -23.24 -4.36
C GLY A 183 -11.46 -22.47 -3.88
N ARG A 184 -10.54 -23.10 -3.16
CA ARG A 184 -9.37 -22.38 -2.59
C ARG A 184 -8.20 -22.09 -3.54
N ASP A 185 -8.37 -22.38 -4.82
CA ASP A 185 -7.34 -22.19 -5.84
C ASP A 185 -7.39 -20.76 -6.40
N VAL A 186 -6.25 -20.23 -6.84
CA VAL A 186 -6.19 -18.99 -7.62
C VAL A 186 -6.06 -19.33 -9.10
N TYR A 187 -6.84 -18.67 -9.94
CA TYR A 187 -6.84 -18.83 -11.39
C TYR A 187 -6.13 -17.66 -12.05
N LEU A 188 -5.37 -17.97 -13.10
CA LEU A 188 -4.89 -17.02 -14.09
C LEU A 188 -5.60 -17.34 -15.40
N SER A 189 -6.49 -16.45 -15.84
CA SER A 189 -7.33 -16.67 -17.02
C SER A 189 -7.18 -15.52 -18.00
N LYS A 190 -7.06 -15.84 -19.29
CA LYS A 190 -6.89 -14.87 -20.36
C LYS A 190 -8.21 -14.19 -20.68
N PHE A 191 -8.19 -12.87 -20.87
CA PHE A 191 -9.31 -12.10 -21.42
C PHE A 191 -9.43 -12.31 -22.94
N ASN A 192 -10.65 -12.17 -23.48
CA ASN A 192 -10.87 -11.98 -24.91
C ASN A 192 -10.31 -10.62 -25.38
N SER A 193 -10.15 -10.44 -26.70
CA SER A 193 -9.49 -9.26 -27.28
C SER A 193 -10.15 -7.93 -26.94
N ASN A 194 -11.48 -7.92 -26.78
CA ASN A 194 -12.23 -6.73 -26.43
C ASN A 194 -12.41 -6.53 -24.90
N LEU A 195 -11.75 -7.35 -24.06
CA LEU A 195 -11.76 -7.24 -22.60
C LEU A 195 -13.17 -7.27 -21.96
N THR A 196 -14.11 -8.00 -22.55
CA THR A 196 -15.49 -8.14 -22.05
C THR A 196 -15.76 -9.44 -21.31
N ALA A 197 -14.87 -10.44 -21.43
CA ALA A 197 -14.96 -11.70 -20.72
C ALA A 197 -13.60 -12.41 -20.65
N VAL A 198 -13.44 -13.33 -19.71
CA VAL A 198 -12.36 -14.33 -19.75
C VAL A 198 -12.74 -15.49 -20.70
N GLU A 199 -11.80 -15.97 -21.49
CA GLU A 199 -12.04 -17.01 -22.52
C GLU A 199 -11.36 -18.35 -22.21
N GLU A 200 -10.25 -18.33 -21.48
CA GLU A 200 -9.42 -19.52 -21.24
C GLU A 200 -8.68 -19.45 -19.91
N VAL A 201 -8.63 -20.57 -19.17
CA VAL A 201 -7.77 -20.71 -17.99
C VAL A 201 -6.34 -21.01 -18.46
N THR A 202 -5.41 -20.09 -18.24
CA THR A 202 -3.99 -20.25 -18.57
C THR A 202 -3.25 -21.07 -17.52
N TYR A 203 -3.53 -20.82 -16.24
CA TYR A 203 -2.94 -21.57 -15.14
C TYR A 203 -3.85 -21.57 -13.91
N ARG A 204 -3.66 -22.57 -13.05
CA ARG A 204 -4.30 -22.67 -11.74
C ARG A 204 -3.22 -22.90 -10.70
N PHE A 205 -3.21 -22.08 -9.65
CA PHE A 205 -2.33 -22.22 -8.48
C PHE A 205 -3.06 -23.01 -7.40
N PRO A 206 -2.80 -24.33 -7.26
CA PRO A 206 -3.62 -25.17 -6.41
C PRO A 206 -3.05 -25.26 -4.99
N LYS A 207 -3.92 -25.60 -4.02
CA LYS A 207 -3.56 -26.07 -2.65
C LYS A 207 -3.15 -25.04 -1.60
N TYR A 208 -2.95 -23.78 -1.97
CA TYR A 208 -2.27 -22.81 -1.09
C TYR A 208 -3.18 -21.85 -0.33
N ASP A 209 -4.50 -21.82 -0.61
CA ASP A 209 -5.44 -20.87 0.00
C ASP A 209 -4.97 -19.42 -0.18
N PHE A 210 -4.63 -19.08 -1.43
CA PHE A 210 -4.13 -17.75 -1.80
C PHE A 210 -5.27 -16.78 -2.12
N GLU A 211 -4.99 -15.50 -1.93
CA GLU A 211 -5.83 -14.36 -2.29
C GLU A 211 -4.96 -13.16 -2.71
N ALA A 212 -5.59 -12.02 -2.95
CA ALA A 212 -4.96 -10.76 -3.31
C ALA A 212 -3.88 -10.84 -4.43
N PRO A 213 -4.19 -11.47 -5.58
CA PRO A 213 -3.18 -11.84 -6.55
C PRO A 213 -2.71 -10.67 -7.43
N THR A 214 -1.42 -10.67 -7.74
CA THR A 214 -0.81 -9.77 -8.73
C THR A 214 0.36 -10.47 -9.45
N ILE A 215 0.64 -10.11 -10.70
CA ILE A 215 1.80 -10.59 -11.44
C ILE A 215 2.69 -9.42 -11.83
N LEU A 216 3.99 -9.64 -11.67
CA LEU A 216 5.05 -8.80 -12.17
C LEU A 216 5.83 -9.54 -13.25
N GLN A 217 6.09 -8.87 -14.37
CA GLN A 217 6.83 -9.43 -15.49
C GLN A 217 8.19 -8.75 -15.63
N THR A 218 9.25 -9.54 -15.75
CA THR A 218 10.60 -9.08 -16.10
C THR A 218 10.89 -9.34 -17.59
N GLU A 219 12.12 -9.09 -18.02
CA GLU A 219 12.55 -9.49 -19.37
C GLU A 219 12.62 -11.01 -19.53
N ASN A 220 12.72 -11.78 -18.45
CA ASN A 220 12.97 -13.22 -18.52
C ASN A 220 11.90 -14.07 -17.83
N SER A 221 11.14 -13.51 -16.90
CA SER A 221 10.30 -14.29 -15.99
C SER A 221 9.04 -13.55 -15.55
N TYR A 222 8.12 -14.31 -14.99
CA TYR A 222 6.92 -13.85 -14.31
C TYR A 222 7.04 -14.18 -12.83
N TYR A 223 6.65 -13.25 -11.98
CA TYR A 223 6.56 -13.40 -10.54
C TYR A 223 5.14 -13.10 -10.10
N ALA A 224 4.44 -14.10 -9.57
CA ALA A 224 3.12 -13.94 -8.99
C ALA A 224 3.27 -13.68 -7.48
N LEU A 225 2.66 -12.62 -6.95
CA LEU A 225 2.61 -12.34 -5.51
C LEU A 225 1.18 -12.48 -5.01
N MET A 226 1.02 -13.17 -3.88
CA MET A 226 -0.28 -13.47 -3.27
C MET A 226 -0.16 -13.51 -1.75
N SER A 227 -1.20 -13.09 -1.04
CA SER A 227 -1.34 -13.33 0.40
C SER A 227 -2.07 -14.64 0.63
N HIS A 228 -2.02 -15.14 1.87
CA HIS A 228 -2.93 -16.17 2.34
C HIS A 228 -4.26 -15.56 2.81
N LYS A 229 -5.30 -16.39 2.92
CA LYS A 229 -6.65 -16.01 3.38
C LYS A 229 -6.72 -15.81 4.90
N THR A 230 -6.40 -14.59 5.34
CA THR A 230 -6.53 -14.17 6.76
C THR A 230 -7.42 -12.95 6.95
N GLY A 231 -8.25 -12.64 5.93
CA GLY A 231 -9.09 -11.44 5.90
C GLY A 231 -8.24 -10.17 5.98
N TYR A 232 -8.67 -9.19 6.77
CA TYR A 232 -7.91 -7.94 6.99
C TYR A 232 -6.65 -8.11 7.85
N ARG A 233 -6.36 -9.31 8.39
CA ARG A 233 -5.12 -9.56 9.12
C ARG A 233 -3.97 -9.75 8.13
N PRO A 234 -2.82 -9.06 8.30
CA PRO A 234 -1.69 -9.26 7.41
C PRO A 234 -1.04 -10.63 7.65
N ASN A 235 -0.46 -11.20 6.60
CA ASN A 235 0.35 -12.41 6.65
C ASN A 235 1.62 -12.24 5.81
N ASN A 236 2.51 -13.23 5.78
CA ASN A 236 3.69 -13.15 4.92
C ASN A 236 3.27 -13.43 3.47
N VAL A 237 3.18 -12.37 2.66
CA VAL A 237 2.98 -12.48 1.20
C VAL A 237 4.09 -13.35 0.61
N VAL A 238 3.69 -14.25 -0.28
CA VAL A 238 4.62 -15.13 -0.99
C VAL A 238 4.72 -14.73 -2.45
N ALA A 239 5.85 -15.07 -3.05
CA ALA A 239 6.08 -15.00 -4.48
C ALA A 239 6.27 -16.40 -5.06
N LEU A 240 5.81 -16.58 -6.31
CA LEU A 240 6.06 -17.76 -7.15
C LEU A 240 6.65 -17.28 -8.46
N ARG A 241 7.56 -18.04 -9.06
CA ARG A 241 8.26 -17.68 -10.30
C ARG A 241 8.01 -18.69 -11.42
N ALA A 242 7.86 -18.20 -12.66
CA ALA A 242 7.80 -19.03 -13.87
C ALA A 242 8.43 -18.31 -15.08
N ASP A 243 8.89 -19.07 -16.09
CA ASP A 243 9.35 -18.52 -17.38
C ASP A 243 8.19 -18.24 -18.35
N LYS A 244 7.02 -18.86 -18.09
CA LYS A 244 5.81 -18.79 -18.91
C LYS A 244 4.59 -18.75 -17.98
N LEU A 245 3.51 -18.11 -18.41
CA LEU A 245 2.29 -17.99 -17.61
C LEU A 245 1.62 -19.36 -17.38
N GLU A 246 1.72 -20.28 -18.34
CA GLU A 246 1.26 -21.68 -18.24
C GLU A 246 2.09 -22.52 -17.25
N GLY A 247 3.20 -21.95 -16.74
CA GLY A 247 4.11 -22.61 -15.83
C GLY A 247 5.20 -23.45 -16.50
N PRO A 248 5.85 -24.36 -15.75
CA PRO A 248 5.59 -24.64 -14.33
C PRO A 248 5.97 -23.46 -13.43
N TRP A 249 5.15 -23.20 -12.42
CA TRP A 249 5.44 -22.23 -11.36
C TRP A 249 6.25 -22.88 -10.22
N SER A 250 7.15 -22.13 -9.61
CA SER A 250 7.95 -22.57 -8.47
C SER A 250 7.09 -22.88 -7.23
N GLN A 251 7.69 -23.50 -6.21
CA GLN A 251 7.11 -23.43 -4.87
C GLN A 251 7.11 -21.97 -4.37
N PRO A 252 6.13 -21.58 -3.54
CA PRO A 252 6.08 -20.24 -2.97
C PRO A 252 7.24 -19.99 -2.00
N PHE A 253 7.74 -18.76 -1.99
CA PHE A 253 8.74 -18.27 -1.06
C PHE A 253 8.33 -16.88 -0.54
N PHE A 254 8.77 -16.50 0.66
CA PHE A 254 8.39 -15.18 1.22
C PHE A 254 8.93 -14.03 0.37
N ALA A 255 8.05 -13.06 0.08
CA ALA A 255 8.42 -11.86 -0.65
C ALA A 255 9.23 -10.87 0.22
N SER A 256 9.25 -11.03 1.54
CA SER A 256 9.91 -10.16 2.51
C SER A 256 10.55 -10.99 3.64
N PRO A 257 11.37 -10.40 4.53
CA PRO A 257 11.83 -11.11 5.72
C PRO A 257 10.65 -11.72 6.50
N ALA A 258 10.81 -12.98 6.92
CA ALA A 258 9.77 -13.71 7.64
C ALA A 258 9.32 -12.96 8.91
N TYR A 259 8.06 -13.17 9.31
CA TYR A 259 7.41 -12.59 10.49
C TYR A 259 7.22 -11.06 10.46
N THR A 260 7.67 -10.38 9.41
CA THR A 260 7.26 -8.99 9.15
C THR A 260 5.84 -8.91 8.61
N ARG A 261 5.27 -10.03 8.12
CA ARG A 261 3.98 -10.08 7.41
C ARG A 261 3.94 -9.09 6.26
N THR A 262 5.05 -9.09 5.53
CA THR A 262 5.33 -8.14 4.44
C THR A 262 5.13 -6.70 4.90
N PHE A 263 5.75 -6.41 6.05
CA PHE A 263 5.69 -5.11 6.74
C PHE A 263 4.25 -4.72 7.14
N SER A 264 3.49 -5.71 7.64
CA SER A 264 2.07 -5.61 7.97
C SER A 264 1.24 -5.05 6.82
N THR A 265 1.37 -5.66 5.64
CA THR A 265 0.59 -5.33 4.44
C THR A 265 -0.02 -6.58 3.80
N GLN A 266 -0.99 -6.36 2.91
CA GLN A 266 -1.53 -7.36 2.00
C GLN A 266 -1.29 -6.88 0.56
N SER A 267 -0.94 -7.79 -0.35
CA SER A 267 -0.75 -7.44 -1.75
C SER A 267 -2.01 -6.79 -2.34
N GLY A 268 -1.84 -5.86 -3.27
CA GLY A 268 -2.95 -5.26 -4.02
C GLY A 268 -2.64 -5.22 -5.50
N PHE A 269 -1.48 -4.70 -5.85
CA PHE A 269 -1.01 -4.56 -7.22
C PHE A 269 0.52 -4.60 -7.30
N SER A 270 1.05 -4.76 -8.50
CA SER A 270 2.48 -4.63 -8.76
C SER A 270 2.70 -3.93 -10.08
N TRP A 271 3.77 -3.12 -10.15
CA TRP A 271 3.98 -2.26 -11.30
C TRP A 271 5.43 -2.29 -11.79
N ARG A 272 5.59 -2.29 -13.12
CA ARG A 272 6.87 -2.16 -13.81
C ARG A 272 7.00 -0.75 -14.38
N ILE A 273 7.99 -0.01 -13.90
CA ILE A 273 8.38 1.29 -14.41
C ILE A 273 9.56 1.09 -15.35
N GLN A 274 9.32 1.22 -16.66
CA GLN A 274 10.37 1.24 -17.66
C GLN A 274 11.02 2.62 -17.73
N GLY A 275 11.98 2.87 -16.85
CA GLY A 275 12.73 4.11 -16.83
C GLY A 275 13.80 4.19 -17.92
N THR A 276 14.17 5.41 -18.29
CA THR A 276 15.25 5.69 -19.26
C THR A 276 16.65 5.24 -18.81
N LYS A 277 16.85 4.95 -17.51
CA LYS A 277 18.15 4.47 -16.98
C LYS A 277 18.06 3.10 -16.34
N LYS A 278 16.96 2.77 -15.65
CA LYS A 278 16.73 1.45 -15.08
C LYS A 278 15.25 1.11 -15.09
N THR A 279 14.96 -0.19 -15.15
CA THR A 279 13.62 -0.70 -14.84
C THR A 279 13.48 -0.80 -13.32
N THR A 280 12.37 -0.28 -12.79
CA THR A 280 12.02 -0.39 -11.37
C THR A 280 10.70 -1.12 -11.22
N TYR A 281 10.61 -1.92 -10.17
CA TYR A 281 9.46 -2.73 -9.85
C TYR A 281 8.90 -2.27 -8.50
N LEU A 282 7.59 -2.11 -8.41
CA LEU A 282 6.91 -1.67 -7.19
C LEU A 282 5.93 -2.74 -6.71
N TYR A 283 5.97 -3.01 -5.41
CA TYR A 283 4.93 -3.69 -4.64
C TYR A 283 3.99 -2.61 -4.12
N MET A 284 2.72 -2.66 -4.51
CA MET A 284 1.72 -1.66 -4.15
C MET A 284 0.63 -2.35 -3.35
N ALA A 285 0.53 -2.00 -2.08
CA ALA A 285 -0.17 -2.80 -1.10
C ALA A 285 -0.92 -1.95 -0.08
N ASP A 286 -1.83 -2.61 0.63
CA ASP A 286 -2.61 -2.00 1.69
C ASP A 286 -2.17 -2.53 3.05
N GLN A 287 -2.01 -1.60 3.98
CA GLN A 287 -1.96 -1.88 5.40
C GLN A 287 -3.36 -1.61 5.97
N TRP A 288 -4.18 -2.66 5.93
CA TRP A 288 -5.58 -2.60 6.36
C TRP A 288 -5.75 -2.24 7.83
N ASP A 289 -6.80 -1.46 8.12
CA ASP A 289 -7.25 -1.19 9.48
C ASP A 289 -8.70 -1.63 9.69
N MET A 290 -8.88 -2.88 10.12
CA MET A 290 -10.22 -3.46 10.30
C MET A 290 -11.12 -2.67 11.25
N ASN A 291 -10.55 -1.92 12.22
CA ASN A 291 -11.33 -1.12 13.15
C ASN A 291 -11.80 0.21 12.53
N THR A 292 -11.06 0.72 11.54
CA THR A 292 -11.35 1.99 10.85
C THR A 292 -10.88 1.87 9.39
N LEU A 293 -11.62 1.16 8.54
CA LEU A 293 -11.13 0.79 7.20
C LEU A 293 -10.77 1.99 6.33
N TRP A 294 -11.45 3.13 6.51
CA TRP A 294 -11.15 4.42 5.86
C TRP A 294 -9.79 5.01 6.27
N GLU A 295 -9.19 4.55 7.36
CA GLU A 295 -7.84 4.92 7.82
C GLU A 295 -6.77 3.88 7.40
N SER A 296 -7.10 2.93 6.54
CA SER A 296 -6.12 2.01 5.96
C SER A 296 -5.05 2.80 5.18
N ARG A 297 -3.85 2.24 5.06
CA ARG A 297 -2.71 2.95 4.45
C ARG A 297 -2.22 2.28 3.19
N ASN A 298 -1.81 3.10 2.23
CA ASN A 298 -1.05 2.65 1.08
C ASN A 298 0.42 2.46 1.46
N VAL A 299 0.99 1.32 1.10
CA VAL A 299 2.38 0.97 1.34
C VAL A 299 2.99 0.53 0.02
N TRP A 300 3.73 1.44 -0.60
CA TRP A 300 4.36 1.19 -1.90
C TRP A 300 5.86 1.07 -1.71
N LEU A 301 6.43 -0.05 -2.15
CA LEU A 301 7.82 -0.41 -1.87
C LEU A 301 8.51 -0.89 -3.14
N PRO A 302 9.81 -0.57 -3.33
CA PRO A 302 10.57 -1.16 -4.42
C PRO A 302 10.76 -2.67 -4.21
N ILE A 303 10.81 -3.37 -5.33
CA ILE A 303 11.11 -4.79 -5.41
C ILE A 303 12.50 -4.98 -6.03
N GLU A 304 13.36 -5.72 -5.36
CA GLU A 304 14.61 -6.22 -5.90
C GLU A 304 14.39 -7.61 -6.50
N ILE A 305 14.80 -7.80 -7.75
CA ILE A 305 14.64 -9.05 -8.49
C ILE A 305 15.99 -9.49 -9.04
N ASP A 306 16.31 -10.76 -8.83
CA ASP A 306 17.40 -11.45 -9.52
C ASP A 306 16.81 -12.61 -10.33
N ASP A 307 16.65 -12.40 -11.64
CA ASP A 307 16.11 -13.40 -12.56
C ASP A 307 17.02 -14.65 -12.64
N ARG A 308 18.34 -14.53 -12.42
CA ARG A 308 19.27 -15.66 -12.52
C ARG A 308 19.10 -16.60 -11.34
N GLU A 309 18.92 -16.04 -10.16
CA GLU A 309 18.62 -16.79 -8.93
C GLU A 309 17.12 -17.14 -8.81
N GLY A 310 16.26 -16.56 -9.65
CA GLY A 310 14.81 -16.72 -9.57
C GLY A 310 14.21 -16.11 -8.30
N SER A 311 14.83 -15.07 -7.75
CA SER A 311 14.49 -14.50 -6.44
C SER A 311 13.86 -13.10 -6.54
N LEU A 312 12.99 -12.79 -5.58
CA LEU A 312 12.30 -11.51 -5.45
C LEU A 312 12.29 -11.09 -3.98
N LYS A 313 12.54 -9.80 -3.71
CA LYS A 313 12.48 -9.21 -2.36
C LYS A 313 11.81 -7.85 -2.38
N VAL A 314 10.73 -7.70 -1.61
CA VAL A 314 10.13 -6.41 -1.27
C VAL A 314 11.00 -5.75 -0.20
N VAL A 315 11.46 -4.52 -0.46
CA VAL A 315 12.42 -3.83 0.41
C VAL A 315 11.76 -2.63 1.09
N TRP A 316 11.78 -2.62 2.43
CA TRP A 316 11.25 -1.50 3.21
C TRP A 316 12.14 -0.26 3.13
N HIS A 317 11.53 0.89 2.83
CA HIS A 317 12.12 2.22 2.98
C HIS A 317 11.09 3.16 3.58
N ASP A 318 11.42 3.77 4.71
CA ASP A 318 10.51 4.70 5.39
C ASP A 318 10.13 5.91 4.53
N VAL A 319 11.12 6.43 3.81
CA VAL A 319 11.00 7.61 2.95
C VAL A 319 11.95 7.41 1.78
N TYR A 320 11.44 7.51 0.56
CA TYR A 320 12.28 7.43 -0.64
C TYR A 320 11.80 8.37 -1.74
N ASP A 321 12.74 8.79 -2.58
CA ASP A 321 12.49 9.56 -3.79
C ASP A 321 12.46 8.58 -4.97
N LEU A 322 11.47 8.73 -5.86
CA LEU A 322 11.30 7.94 -7.07
C LEU A 322 11.18 8.87 -8.27
N ASN A 323 12.08 8.70 -9.23
CA ASN A 323 11.97 9.34 -10.52
C ASN A 323 11.42 8.34 -11.53
N VAL A 324 10.13 8.43 -11.82
CA VAL A 324 9.44 7.52 -12.76
C VAL A 324 10.00 7.60 -14.18
N LYS A 325 10.55 8.75 -14.61
CA LYS A 325 11.12 8.94 -15.95
C LYS A 325 12.46 8.23 -16.12
N THR A 326 13.32 8.26 -15.11
CA THR A 326 14.60 7.51 -15.14
C THR A 326 14.46 6.10 -14.61
N GLY A 327 13.39 5.83 -13.86
CA GLY A 327 13.17 4.63 -13.06
C GLY A 327 14.06 4.59 -11.83
N GLU A 328 14.90 5.60 -11.56
CA GLU A 328 15.77 5.61 -10.38
C GLU A 328 14.96 5.90 -9.12
N TRP A 329 15.26 5.19 -8.04
CA TRP A 329 14.77 5.50 -6.71
C TRP A 329 15.94 5.50 -5.72
N LYS A 330 15.81 6.25 -4.63
CA LYS A 330 16.82 6.30 -3.55
C LYS A 330 16.15 6.50 -2.19
N PRO A 331 16.57 5.77 -1.14
CA PRO A 331 16.14 6.06 0.22
C PRO A 331 16.61 7.45 0.65
N ILE A 332 15.78 8.15 1.43
CA ILE A 332 16.18 9.39 2.08
C ILE A 332 16.83 9.06 3.42
N LYS A 333 18.03 9.59 3.66
CA LYS A 333 18.72 9.42 4.94
C LYS A 333 18.23 10.47 5.94
N GLY A 334 17.66 10.00 7.05
CA GLY A 334 17.35 10.81 8.23
C GLY A 334 18.40 10.70 9.33
N GLU A 335 18.19 11.45 10.40
CA GLU A 335 18.97 11.40 11.64
C GLU A 335 18.27 10.51 12.67
N THR A 336 19.01 9.61 13.31
CA THR A 336 18.45 8.59 14.21
C THR A 336 18.58 9.01 15.68
N TYR A 337 17.49 8.88 16.43
CA TYR A 337 17.43 9.10 17.87
C TYR A 337 16.95 7.83 18.57
N ILE A 338 17.83 7.18 19.34
CA ILE A 338 17.57 5.87 19.96
C ILE A 338 16.90 6.05 21.33
N SER A 339 15.89 5.25 21.64
CA SER A 339 15.11 5.33 22.87
C SER A 339 15.95 5.21 24.14
N LYS A 340 17.08 4.48 24.10
CA LYS A 340 18.03 4.37 25.21
C LYS A 340 18.54 5.72 25.74
N HIS A 341 18.60 6.73 24.86
CA HIS A 341 19.08 8.08 25.20
C HIS A 341 17.93 9.08 25.41
N ALA A 342 16.68 8.64 25.25
CA ALA A 342 15.50 9.44 25.47
C ALA A 342 15.14 9.48 26.97
N LYS A 343 14.39 10.49 27.37
CA LYS A 343 13.91 10.63 28.76
C LYS A 343 12.58 9.90 28.92
N THR A 344 12.45 9.06 29.94
CA THR A 344 11.15 8.48 30.32
C THR A 344 10.53 9.22 31.50
N SER A 345 9.21 9.09 31.66
CA SER A 345 8.41 9.60 32.76
C SER A 345 7.35 8.58 33.16
N GLY A 346 6.90 8.62 34.42
CA GLY A 346 5.92 7.66 34.94
C GLY A 346 6.50 6.24 34.99
N ASP A 347 5.72 5.27 34.52
CA ASP A 347 6.09 3.85 34.51
C ASP A 347 6.89 3.45 33.27
N ALA A 348 7.10 4.36 32.32
CA ALA A 348 7.85 4.10 31.10
C ALA A 348 9.32 3.89 31.47
N HIS A 349 9.91 2.82 30.97
CA HIS A 349 11.26 2.42 31.31
C HIS A 349 11.97 1.72 30.15
N LEU A 350 13.29 1.64 30.24
CA LEU A 350 14.11 0.92 29.27
C LEU A 350 14.20 -0.56 29.65
N GLN A 351 13.80 -1.43 28.74
CA GLN A 351 13.91 -2.88 28.87
C GLN A 351 15.03 -3.41 27.98
N GLU A 352 15.68 -4.48 28.42
CA GLU A 352 16.63 -5.22 27.57
C GLU A 352 15.89 -5.87 26.40
N ALA A 353 16.38 -5.62 25.18
CA ALA A 353 15.82 -6.16 23.96
C ALA A 353 16.95 -6.38 22.95
N THR A 354 17.45 -7.61 22.84
CA THR A 354 18.64 -7.92 22.01
C THR A 354 18.47 -7.60 20.53
N PHE A 355 17.22 -7.61 20.04
CA PHE A 355 16.82 -7.26 18.68
C PHE A 355 16.71 -5.75 18.43
N ALA A 356 16.70 -4.93 19.48
CA ALA A 356 16.57 -3.48 19.41
C ALA A 356 17.93 -2.78 19.31
N SER A 357 17.90 -1.52 18.91
CA SER A 357 19.07 -0.64 18.81
C SER A 357 19.74 -0.51 20.18
N GLU A 358 21.06 -0.72 20.22
CA GLU A 358 21.84 -0.74 21.47
C GLU A 358 21.28 -1.67 22.57
N HIS A 359 20.56 -2.73 22.17
CA HIS A 359 19.97 -3.73 23.04
C HIS A 359 18.97 -3.18 24.08
N ARG A 360 18.31 -2.06 23.78
CA ARG A 360 17.32 -1.43 24.66
C ARG A 360 16.10 -0.97 23.86
N ILE A 361 14.93 -1.17 24.43
CA ILE A 361 13.66 -0.65 23.93
C ILE A 361 12.94 0.08 25.07
N ALA A 362 12.23 1.16 24.77
CA ALA A 362 11.36 1.81 25.75
C ALA A 362 10.00 1.11 25.76
N THR A 363 9.55 0.70 26.94
CA THR A 363 8.27 0.04 27.17
C THR A 363 7.51 0.71 28.32
N GLY A 364 6.30 0.25 28.61
CA GLY A 364 5.43 0.81 29.65
C GLY A 364 4.79 2.14 29.27
N ILE A 365 4.79 2.52 27.99
CA ILE A 365 4.17 3.76 27.50
C ILE A 365 2.65 3.64 27.64
N TYR A 366 2.04 4.52 28.42
CA TYR A 366 0.64 4.42 28.81
C TYR A 366 0.03 5.79 29.14
N GLY A 367 -1.08 6.11 28.48
CA GLY A 367 -1.79 7.38 28.69
C GLY A 367 -0.87 8.60 28.56
N ASN A 368 -1.17 9.65 29.32
CA ASN A 368 -0.38 10.88 29.32
C ASN A 368 0.70 10.93 30.41
N ASP A 369 0.65 10.01 31.39
CA ASP A 369 1.53 10.04 32.57
C ASP A 369 2.79 9.19 32.40
N SER A 370 2.72 8.15 31.56
CA SER A 370 3.81 7.23 31.29
C SER A 370 4.31 7.39 29.86
N THR A 371 5.37 8.17 29.68
CA THR A 371 5.79 8.69 28.36
C THR A 371 7.29 8.56 28.12
N ILE A 372 7.67 8.63 26.84
CA ILE A 372 9.07 8.78 26.39
C ILE A 372 9.21 10.08 25.60
N THR A 373 10.28 10.83 25.85
CA THR A 373 10.56 12.12 25.20
C THR A 373 11.93 12.10 24.54
N PHE A 374 11.93 12.32 23.22
CA PHE A 374 13.13 12.50 22.41
C PHE A 374 13.44 13.98 22.26
N THR A 375 14.72 14.34 22.34
CA THR A 375 15.22 15.66 21.96
C THR A 375 15.86 15.56 20.58
N VAL A 376 15.32 16.27 19.59
CA VAL A 376 15.70 16.16 18.18
C VAL A 376 16.08 17.50 17.56
N GLN A 377 16.77 17.47 16.42
CA GLN A 377 17.10 18.66 15.65
C GLN A 377 16.13 18.83 14.48
N GLY A 378 15.40 19.93 14.47
CA GLY A 378 14.50 20.35 13.41
C GLY A 378 15.11 21.43 12.51
N GLN A 379 14.50 21.61 11.33
CA GLN A 379 14.96 22.52 10.28
C GLN A 379 14.01 23.70 10.06
N GLY A 380 12.96 23.83 10.87
CA GLY A 380 12.00 24.95 10.80
C GLY A 380 10.91 24.76 9.77
N GLN A 381 10.60 23.51 9.42
CA GLN A 381 9.56 23.09 8.49
C GLN A 381 9.00 21.75 8.94
N ASP A 382 7.89 21.34 8.33
CA ASP A 382 7.35 20.01 8.51
C ASP A 382 8.37 18.95 8.05
N GLN A 383 8.58 17.95 8.89
CA GLN A 383 9.55 16.89 8.66
C GLN A 383 8.90 15.53 8.93
N TRP A 384 9.15 14.58 8.02
CA TRP A 384 8.79 13.19 8.27
C TRP A 384 9.60 12.67 9.45
N VAL A 385 8.93 11.95 10.35
CA VAL A 385 9.53 11.25 11.47
C VAL A 385 8.97 9.83 11.49
N SER A 386 9.86 8.84 11.35
CA SER A 386 9.49 7.43 11.43
C SER A 386 9.73 6.91 12.83
N PHE A 387 8.69 6.36 13.44
CA PHE A 387 8.70 5.76 14.76
C PHE A 387 8.87 4.26 14.62
N TYR A 388 10.02 3.75 15.05
CA TYR A 388 10.32 2.33 15.00
C TYR A 388 9.80 1.66 16.27
N HIS A 389 8.85 0.75 16.11
CA HIS A 389 8.10 0.18 17.22
C HIS A 389 8.01 -1.34 17.17
N GLN A 390 7.73 -1.89 18.34
CA GLN A 390 7.26 -3.25 18.52
C GLN A 390 5.90 -3.21 19.22
N ASN A 391 4.94 -3.95 18.69
CA ASN A 391 3.63 -4.14 19.30
C ASN A 391 3.28 -5.63 19.30
N ILE A 392 3.53 -6.31 20.41
CA ILE A 392 3.36 -7.77 20.52
C ILE A 392 1.96 -8.23 20.95
N ASP A 393 0.91 -7.41 20.80
CA ASP A 393 -0.44 -7.78 21.25
C ASP A 393 -0.97 -9.07 20.61
N ASP A 394 -0.47 -9.42 19.41
CA ASP A 394 -0.76 -10.70 18.74
C ASP A 394 0.10 -11.88 19.16
N MET A 395 1.28 -11.63 19.74
CA MET A 395 2.21 -12.66 20.18
C MET A 395 2.65 -13.67 19.09
N GLY A 396 2.32 -13.46 17.82
CA GLY A 396 2.59 -14.33 16.68
C GLY A 396 1.44 -15.25 16.26
N PHE A 397 0.27 -15.17 16.90
CA PHE A 397 -0.86 -16.07 16.61
C PHE A 397 -1.65 -15.67 15.35
N GLY A 398 -1.57 -14.41 14.92
CA GLY A 398 -2.19 -13.87 13.72
C GLY A 398 -1.63 -14.43 12.42
N ASP A 399 -0.55 -15.22 12.47
CA ASP A 399 0.02 -15.94 11.33
C ASP A 399 -0.85 -17.15 10.91
N GLN A 400 -1.93 -17.46 11.65
CA GLN A 400 -2.87 -18.54 11.35
C GLN A 400 -4.33 -18.06 11.43
N PRO A 401 -5.23 -18.57 10.55
CA PRO A 401 -6.66 -18.40 10.73
C PRO A 401 -7.07 -18.86 12.13
N MET A 402 -7.87 -18.05 12.84
CA MET A 402 -8.38 -18.35 14.19
C MET A 402 -7.35 -18.33 15.34
N GLY A 403 -6.12 -17.86 15.13
CA GLY A 403 -5.16 -17.66 16.22
C GLY A 403 -5.68 -16.68 17.30
N GLN A 404 -5.51 -17.04 18.58
CA GLN A 404 -5.82 -16.19 19.73
C GLN A 404 -4.57 -16.04 20.63
N PRO A 405 -4.17 -14.81 21.00
CA PRO A 405 -2.93 -14.54 21.73
C PRO A 405 -2.95 -14.96 23.21
N ASP A 406 -4.14 -15.00 23.83
CA ASP A 406 -4.34 -15.46 25.21
C ASP A 406 -5.54 -16.40 25.30
N ARG A 407 -5.31 -17.55 25.93
CA ARG A 407 -6.27 -18.64 26.09
C ARG A 407 -7.39 -18.31 27.10
N ILE A 408 -7.19 -17.32 27.97
CA ILE A 408 -8.06 -17.11 29.14
C ILE A 408 -8.95 -15.88 28.98
N ASN A 409 -8.52 -14.77 28.37
CA ASN A 409 -9.40 -13.62 28.08
C ASN A 409 -8.84 -12.57 27.07
N GLY A 410 -7.61 -12.69 26.58
CA GLY A 410 -7.02 -11.67 25.72
C GLY A 410 -7.51 -11.75 24.27
N THR A 411 -8.15 -10.66 23.84
CA THR A 411 -8.44 -10.40 22.44
C THR A 411 -7.22 -9.78 21.77
N TRP A 412 -6.82 -10.33 20.61
CA TRP A 412 -5.85 -9.70 19.73
C TRP A 412 -6.24 -8.24 19.42
N GLN A 413 -5.27 -7.33 19.53
CA GLN A 413 -5.42 -5.94 19.10
C GLN A 413 -4.59 -5.71 17.84
N LEU A 414 -5.25 -5.32 16.74
CA LEU A 414 -4.61 -5.01 15.45
C LEU A 414 -3.59 -3.87 15.55
N ARG A 415 -3.77 -2.97 16.51
CA ARG A 415 -2.90 -1.82 16.71
C ARG A 415 -3.00 -1.26 18.13
N ARG A 416 -1.94 -0.58 18.52
CA ARG A 416 -1.95 0.44 19.57
C ARG A 416 -2.00 1.83 18.93
N ILE A 417 -2.43 2.82 19.70
CA ILE A 417 -2.43 4.22 19.27
C ILE A 417 -1.65 5.02 20.30
N SER A 418 -0.64 5.76 19.86
CA SER A 418 0.14 6.64 20.70
C SER A 418 -0.18 8.11 20.41
N SER A 419 -0.14 8.94 21.46
CA SER A 419 -0.11 10.41 21.31
C SER A 419 1.31 10.83 20.99
N VAL A 420 1.46 11.76 20.06
CA VAL A 420 2.74 12.40 19.78
C VAL A 420 2.56 13.90 19.94
N VAL A 421 3.26 14.45 20.92
CA VAL A 421 3.23 15.87 21.32
C VAL A 421 4.57 16.51 20.99
N VAL A 422 4.55 17.52 20.14
CA VAL A 422 5.75 18.25 19.71
C VAL A 422 5.90 19.51 20.54
N ASN A 423 7.07 19.70 21.18
CA ASN A 423 7.40 20.90 21.97
C ASN A 423 6.37 21.24 23.08
N GLY A 424 5.71 20.23 23.63
CA GLY A 424 4.67 20.41 24.66
C GLY A 424 3.34 20.96 24.14
N ASP A 425 3.13 21.02 22.82
CA ASP A 425 1.87 21.46 22.23
C ASP A 425 0.78 20.37 22.37
N THR A 426 0.07 20.41 23.48
CA THR A 426 -1.04 19.50 23.79
C THR A 426 -2.36 19.90 23.11
N GLU A 427 -2.40 21.02 22.40
CA GLU A 427 -3.58 21.41 21.61
C GLU A 427 -3.58 20.73 20.25
N ASN A 428 -2.40 20.46 19.69
CA ASN A 428 -2.21 19.81 18.39
C ASN A 428 -1.56 18.42 18.53
N ILE A 429 -2.26 17.49 19.19
CA ILE A 429 -1.78 16.11 19.38
C ILE A 429 -1.84 15.34 18.06
N HIS A 430 -0.75 14.69 17.68
CA HIS A 430 -0.72 13.79 16.54
C HIS A 430 -1.02 12.35 16.97
N THR A 431 -1.83 11.62 16.20
CA THR A 431 -2.14 10.21 16.47
C THR A 431 -1.23 9.27 15.67
N LEU A 432 -0.44 8.46 16.36
CA LEU A 432 0.48 7.48 15.78
C LEU A 432 -0.13 6.07 15.84
N TYR A 433 -0.44 5.48 14.69
CA TYR A 433 -1.10 4.17 14.60
C TYR A 433 -0.03 3.08 14.49
N GLN A 434 0.17 2.34 15.57
CA GLN A 434 1.24 1.35 15.68
C GLN A 434 0.66 -0.05 15.54
N LYS A 435 0.67 -0.55 14.29
CA LYS A 435 0.20 -1.90 13.95
C LYS A 435 0.92 -2.96 14.76
N ASP A 436 0.23 -4.06 15.00
CA ASP A 436 0.81 -5.23 15.62
C ASP A 436 2.02 -5.73 14.82
N THR A 437 3.01 -6.20 15.56
CA THR A 437 4.27 -6.76 15.07
C THR A 437 4.48 -8.12 15.72
N HIS A 438 5.28 -8.96 15.10
CA HIS A 438 5.72 -10.19 15.76
C HIS A 438 6.74 -9.87 16.87
N LYS A 439 6.85 -10.76 17.87
CA LYS A 439 7.91 -10.69 18.90
C LYS A 439 9.28 -10.64 18.24
N GLY A 440 10.12 -9.72 18.70
CA GLY A 440 11.46 -9.49 18.15
C GLY A 440 11.50 -8.78 16.80
N ILE A 441 10.35 -8.45 16.22
CA ILE A 441 10.26 -7.69 14.97
C ILE A 441 9.97 -6.24 15.30
N ILE A 442 10.72 -5.34 14.66
CA ILE A 442 10.53 -3.90 14.69
C ILE A 442 10.04 -3.47 13.32
N LEU A 443 8.89 -2.82 13.27
CA LEU A 443 8.39 -2.12 12.08
C LEU A 443 8.46 -0.61 12.33
N SER A 444 8.10 0.20 11.34
CA SER A 444 8.02 1.65 11.51
C SER A 444 6.69 2.20 11.02
N THR A 445 6.27 3.33 11.61
CA THR A 445 5.15 4.13 11.12
C THR A 445 5.53 5.62 11.10
N PRO A 446 5.20 6.36 10.04
CA PRO A 446 5.61 7.75 9.87
C PRO A 446 4.55 8.76 10.35
N LEU A 447 5.02 9.92 10.82
CA LEU A 447 4.22 11.15 10.96
C LEU A 447 4.95 12.33 10.31
N LEU A 448 4.20 13.24 9.72
CA LEU A 448 4.70 14.56 9.33
C LEU A 448 4.53 15.51 10.51
N LEU A 449 5.63 15.99 11.09
CA LEU A 449 5.62 16.79 12.32
C LEU A 449 6.17 18.21 12.10
N PRO A 450 5.57 19.24 12.70
CA PRO A 450 6.01 20.64 12.57
C PRO A 450 7.21 20.92 13.48
N LEU A 451 8.43 20.66 12.99
CA LEU A 451 9.66 20.86 13.76
C LEU A 451 10.24 22.27 13.56
N LYS A 452 10.45 22.99 14.67
CA LYS A 452 11.11 24.30 14.68
C LYS A 452 12.59 24.14 14.33
N LYS A 453 13.24 25.21 13.87
CA LYS A 453 14.69 25.19 13.61
C LYS A 453 15.45 25.04 14.93
N GLY A 454 16.37 24.08 15.00
CA GLY A 454 17.15 23.78 16.20
C GLY A 454 16.51 22.68 17.05
N GLU A 455 16.67 22.77 18.36
CA GLU A 455 16.19 21.73 19.28
C GLU A 455 14.66 21.70 19.38
N ASN A 456 14.09 20.49 19.33
CA ASN A 456 12.67 20.22 19.57
C ASN A 456 12.54 19.02 20.53
N THR A 457 11.40 18.93 21.21
CA THR A 457 11.00 17.71 21.91
C THR A 457 9.87 16.99 21.20
N ILE A 458 9.93 15.67 21.17
CA ILE A 458 8.85 14.79 20.71
C ILE A 458 8.52 13.84 21.86
N THR A 459 7.38 14.05 22.50
CA THR A 459 6.90 13.23 23.61
C THR A 459 5.85 12.25 23.09
N VAL A 460 6.06 10.96 23.35
CA VAL A 460 5.15 9.88 22.99
C VAL A 460 4.50 9.30 24.23
N GLY A 461 3.16 9.32 24.26
CA GLY A 461 2.32 8.69 25.26
C GLY A 461 1.36 7.69 24.63
N GLY A 462 0.47 7.11 25.42
CA GLY A 462 -0.59 6.22 24.93
C GLY A 462 -1.93 6.94 24.74
N LEU A 463 -2.67 6.57 23.70
CA LEU A 463 -4.02 7.06 23.42
C LEU A 463 -5.02 5.91 23.40
N TRP A 464 -6.29 6.25 23.65
CA TRP A 464 -7.39 5.31 23.57
C TRP A 464 -7.48 4.69 22.18
N ASN A 465 -7.38 3.36 22.10
CA ASN A 465 -7.50 2.60 20.85
C ASN A 465 -8.83 1.85 20.70
N GLY A 466 -9.82 2.15 21.55
CA GLY A 466 -11.08 1.40 21.65
C GLY A 466 -11.09 0.33 22.75
N PHE A 467 -9.94 0.00 23.33
CA PHE A 467 -9.78 -1.05 24.34
C PHE A 467 -8.94 -0.63 25.54
N ASP A 468 -7.84 0.08 25.29
CA ASP A 468 -6.85 0.48 26.30
C ASP A 468 -6.14 1.79 25.88
N TYR A 469 -5.24 2.30 26.72
CA TYR A 469 -4.40 3.48 26.49
C TYR A 469 -2.91 3.13 26.32
N LYS A 470 -2.59 1.93 25.84
CA LYS A 470 -1.21 1.49 25.64
C LYS A 470 -0.61 2.12 24.37
N GLY A 471 0.58 2.70 24.51
CA GLY A 471 1.47 2.93 23.37
C GLY A 471 2.27 1.66 23.03
N ALA A 472 2.77 1.54 21.80
CA ALA A 472 3.68 0.46 21.46
C ALA A 472 5.09 0.72 22.00
N ASP A 473 5.88 -0.33 22.18
CA ASP A 473 7.26 -0.20 22.62
C ASP A 473 8.09 0.48 21.53
N LEU A 474 8.96 1.42 21.90
CA LEU A 474 9.71 2.25 20.96
C LEU A 474 11.21 1.95 21.00
N ASP A 475 11.77 1.61 19.84
CA ASP A 475 13.21 1.38 19.65
C ASP A 475 13.97 2.69 19.38
N ARG A 476 13.48 3.45 18.41
CA ARG A 476 14.09 4.70 17.94
C ARG A 476 13.09 5.52 17.14
N ILE A 477 13.44 6.77 16.90
CA ILE A 477 12.83 7.59 15.85
C ILE A 477 13.88 8.01 14.83
N VAL A 478 13.46 8.22 13.59
CA VAL A 478 14.32 8.76 12.53
C VAL A 478 13.67 10.02 11.97
N VAL A 479 14.39 11.14 12.04
CA VAL A 479 13.91 12.45 11.56
C VAL A 479 14.52 12.74 10.19
N TYR A 480 13.68 12.87 9.16
CA TYR A 480 14.12 13.11 7.78
C TYR A 480 14.23 14.61 7.49
N PRO A 481 15.06 15.02 6.51
CA PRO A 481 15.07 16.40 6.05
C PRO A 481 13.69 16.81 5.48
N PRO A 482 13.32 18.11 5.53
CA PRO A 482 12.10 18.60 4.91
C PRO A 482 12.07 18.33 3.40
N GLU A 483 10.88 18.15 2.86
CA GLU A 483 10.68 18.03 1.41
C GLU A 483 11.12 19.30 0.67
N GLY A 484 11.68 19.15 -0.53
CA GLY A 484 12.09 20.29 -1.37
C GLY A 484 13.43 20.97 -1.01
N VAL A 485 14.13 20.55 0.06
CA VAL A 485 15.47 21.09 0.37
C VAL A 485 16.52 20.43 -0.53
N LYS A 486 16.98 21.13 -1.58
CA LYS A 486 18.17 20.73 -2.35
C LYS A 486 19.38 20.69 -1.40
N LYS A 487 19.98 19.52 -1.19
CA LYS A 487 21.29 19.41 -0.52
C LYS A 487 22.30 20.30 -1.27
N ARG A 488 22.83 21.32 -0.60
CA ARG A 488 24.14 21.88 -0.98
C ARG A 488 25.17 20.79 -0.68
N TRP A 489 25.66 20.14 -1.73
CA TRP A 489 26.83 19.28 -1.63
C TRP A 489 28.02 20.16 -1.28
N PHE A 490 28.51 20.05 -0.04
CA PHE A 490 29.88 20.43 0.25
C PHE A 490 30.75 19.24 -0.17
N TRP A 491 31.58 19.46 -1.18
CA TRP A 491 32.59 18.52 -1.66
C TRP A 491 33.68 18.30 -0.62
#